data_AF-Q53159-F1
#
_entry.id   AF-Q53159-F1
#
_cell.length_a   1.000
_cell.length_b   1.000
_cell.length_c   1.000
_cell.angle_alpha   90.00
_cell.angle_beta   90.00
_cell.angle_gamma   90.00
#
_symmetry.space_group_name_H-M   'P 1'
#
loop_
_entity.id
_entity.type
_entity.pdbx_description
1 polymer ?
#
loop_
_entity_poly.entity_id
_entity_poly.type
_entity_poly.pdbx_seq_one_letter_code
_entity_poly.pdbx_strand_id
1 'polypeptide(L)' 'LDYDDTLMAAAGHQAEAILDEIKKKYKGNYIVAVEGNPPLNEDGMYCIHGGRPFVEVLKETCADAKAVISWG' A
#
# COMPACT_ATOMS: atom_id res chain seq x y z
N LEU A 1 13.84 -0.04 1.46
CA LEU A 1 12.55 -0.75 1.56
C LEU A 1 11.88 -0.10 2.73
N ASP A 2 10.98 0.84 2.42
CA ASP A 2 10.52 1.80 3.43
C ASP A 2 9.19 1.36 4.04
N TYR A 3 8.45 0.50 3.34
CA TYR A 3 7.24 -0.19 3.81
C TYR A 3 7.21 -1.60 3.20
N ASP A 4 7.02 -2.62 4.05
CA ASP A 4 6.81 -4.01 3.65
C ASP A 4 6.21 -4.76 4.85
N ASP A 5 4.92 -5.10 4.78
CA ASP A 5 4.18 -5.75 5.85
C ASP A 5 4.85 -7.06 6.34
N THR A 6 5.64 -7.72 5.48
CA THR A 6 6.28 -9.01 5.79
C THR A 6 7.53 -8.85 6.66
N LEU A 7 8.26 -7.75 6.51
CA LEU A 7 9.61 -7.58 7.06
C LEU A 7 9.77 -6.40 8.02
N MET A 8 8.88 -5.40 7.97
CA MET A 8 9.01 -4.22 8.80
C MET A 8 8.75 -4.51 10.29
N ALA A 9 9.45 -3.79 11.17
CA ALA A 9 9.30 -3.98 12.61
C ALA A 9 8.01 -3.36 13.18
N ALA A 10 7.48 -2.31 12.55
CA ALA A 10 6.26 -1.63 12.98
C ALA A 10 5.01 -2.40 12.51
N ALA A 11 3.94 -2.33 13.29
CA ALA A 11 2.65 -2.97 12.98
C ALA A 11 1.49 -2.03 13.37
N GLY A 12 0.28 -2.33 12.92
CA GLY A 12 -0.92 -1.54 13.22
C GLY A 12 -0.74 -0.06 12.87
N HIS A 13 -1.11 0.83 13.78
CA HIS A 13 -1.09 2.29 13.54
C HIS A 13 0.30 2.84 13.22
N GLN A 14 1.37 2.24 13.73
CA GLN A 14 2.72 2.65 13.39
C GLN A 14 3.05 2.33 11.93
N ALA A 15 2.58 1.19 11.41
CA ALA A 15 2.74 0.85 9.99
C ALA A 15 1.93 1.83 9.11
N GLU A 16 0.66 2.07 9.45
CA GLU A 16 -0.20 3.02 8.74
C GLU A 16 0.43 4.43 8.67
N ALA A 17 1.01 4.90 9.79
CA ALA A 17 1.71 6.19 9.85
C ALA A 17 2.95 6.24 8.95
N ILE A 18 3.71 5.15 8.86
CA ILE A 18 4.90 5.03 7.98
C ILE A 18 4.48 5.11 6.51
N LEU A 19 3.42 4.39 6.11
CA LEU A 19 2.90 4.43 4.74
C LEU A 19 2.50 5.86 4.35
N ASP A 20 1.78 6.57 5.23
CA ASP A 20 1.39 7.95 5.02
C ASP A 20 2.57 8.93 5.00
N GLU A 21 3.58 8.73 5.85
CA GLU A 21 4.81 9.54 5.84
C GLU A 21 5.56 9.38 4.50
N ILE A 22 5.76 8.14 4.04
CA ILE A 22 6.51 7.84 2.81
C ILE A 22 5.81 8.44 1.59
N LYS A 23 4.50 8.25 1.47
CA LYS A 23 3.70 8.83 0.36
C LYS A 23 3.86 10.35 0.29
N LYS A 24 3.88 11.04 1.44
CA LYS A 24 4.05 12.51 1.52
C LYS A 24 5.49 12.94 1.25
N LYS A 25 6.46 12.30 1.91
CA LYS A 25 7.88 12.69 1.89
C LYS A 25 8.54 12.45 0.54
N TYR A 26 8.16 11.37 -0.15
CA TYR A 26 8.78 10.95 -1.41
C TYR A 26 7.83 11.05 -2.61
N LYS A 27 6.75 11.83 -2.50
CA LYS A 27 5.73 12.03 -3.55
C LYS A 27 6.35 12.18 -4.95
N GLY A 28 5.89 11.36 -5.91
CA GLY A 28 6.39 11.34 -7.30
C GLY A 28 7.77 10.68 -7.49
N ASN A 29 8.40 10.21 -6.41
CA ASN A 29 9.78 9.68 -6.44
C ASN A 29 9.93 8.26 -5.88
N TYR A 30 8.95 7.73 -5.14
CA TYR A 30 8.98 6.34 -4.68
C TYR A 30 8.48 5.36 -5.76
N ILE A 31 8.95 4.12 -5.69
CA ILE A 31 8.46 3.01 -6.51
C ILE A 31 7.53 2.17 -5.63
N VAL A 32 6.39 1.75 -6.19
CA VAL A 32 5.47 0.83 -5.51
C VAL A 32 5.66 -0.56 -6.08
N ALA A 33 6.04 -1.50 -5.22
CA ALA A 33 6.03 -2.92 -5.53
C ALA A 33 4.72 -3.51 -4.99
N VAL A 34 3.95 -4.20 -5.83
CA VAL A 34 2.70 -4.87 -5.46
C VAL A 34 2.87 -6.35 -5.70
N GLU A 35 2.60 -7.16 -4.68
CA GLU A 35 2.46 -8.61 -4.78
C GLU A 35 0.99 -8.98 -4.57
N GLY A 36 0.46 -9.86 -5.43
CA GLY A 36 -0.97 -10.20 -5.46
C GLY A 36 -1.85 -9.14 -6.14
N ASN A 37 -3.18 -9.27 -6.00
CA ASN A 37 -4.15 -8.45 -6.72
C ASN A 37 -5.37 -8.05 -5.86
N PRO A 38 -6.02 -6.89 -6.14
CA PRO A 38 -7.22 -6.47 -5.42
C PRO A 38 -8.45 -7.27 -5.86
N PRO A 39 -9.24 -7.83 -4.92
CA PRO A 39 -10.59 -8.31 -5.22
C PRO A 39 -11.54 -7.12 -5.40
N LEU A 40 -12.52 -7.26 -6.29
CA LEU A 40 -13.52 -6.20 -6.58
C LEU A 40 -14.94 -6.54 -6.12
N ASN A 41 -15.24 -7.81 -5.88
CA ASN A 41 -16.54 -8.23 -5.34
C ASN A 41 -16.65 -7.90 -3.84
N GLU A 42 -17.89 -7.92 -3.32
CA GLU A 42 -18.19 -7.57 -1.92
C GLU A 42 -17.59 -6.22 -1.50
N ASP A 43 -17.73 -5.21 -2.37
CA ASP A 43 -17.15 -3.87 -2.18
C ASP A 43 -15.64 -3.87 -1.90
N GLY A 44 -14.93 -4.89 -2.40
CA GLY A 44 -13.49 -5.08 -2.23
C GLY A 44 -13.08 -5.71 -0.89
N MET A 45 -14.03 -6.14 -0.06
CA MET A 45 -13.79 -6.60 1.32
C MET A 45 -13.19 -8.00 1.45
N TYR A 46 -12.96 -8.71 0.36
CA TYR A 46 -12.18 -9.96 0.41
C TYR A 46 -10.70 -9.75 0.75
N CYS A 47 -10.19 -8.52 0.63
CA CYS A 47 -8.86 -8.14 1.10
C CYS A 47 -8.96 -6.80 1.81
N ILE A 48 -8.67 -6.79 3.11
CA ILE A 48 -8.89 -5.63 3.99
C ILE A 48 -7.53 -5.20 4.57
N HIS A 49 -7.20 -3.92 4.44
CA HIS A 49 -6.00 -3.30 4.99
C HIS A 49 -6.39 -2.11 5.86
N GLY A 50 -5.97 -2.11 7.13
CA GLY A 50 -6.33 -1.04 8.08
C GLY A 50 -7.84 -0.83 8.25
N GLY A 51 -8.66 -1.89 8.10
CA GLY A 51 -10.12 -1.81 8.17
C GLY A 51 -10.81 -1.26 6.91
N ARG A 52 -10.07 -1.07 5.80
CA ARG A 52 -10.58 -0.57 4.51
C ARG A 52 -10.32 -1.58 3.38
N PRO A 53 -11.07 -1.54 2.27
CA PRO A 53 -10.77 -2.37 1.10
C PRO A 53 -9.35 -2.09 0.59
N PHE A 54 -8.56 -3.14 0.35
CA PHE A 54 -7.19 -3.01 -0.16
C PHE A 54 -7.13 -2.24 -1.49
N VAL A 55 -8.14 -2.38 -2.35
CA VAL A 55 -8.22 -1.64 -3.62
C VAL A 55 -8.17 -0.11 -3.44
N GLU A 56 -8.66 0.42 -2.32
CA GLU A 56 -8.57 1.85 -2.02
C GLU A 56 -7.15 2.24 -1.63
N VAL A 57 -6.54 1.49 -0.70
CA VAL A 57 -5.16 1.71 -0.24
C VAL A 57 -4.18 1.60 -1.40
N LEU A 58 -4.38 0.63 -2.29
CA LEU A 58 -3.60 0.46 -3.51
C LEU A 58 -3.70 1.67 -4.43
N LYS A 59 -4.92 2.16 -4.71
CA LYS A 59 -5.13 3.36 -5.54
C LYS A 59 -4.46 4.59 -4.94
N GLU A 60 -4.63 4.81 -3.64
CA GLU A 60 -4.03 5.94 -2.92
C GLU A 60 -2.50 5.88 -2.93
N THR A 61 -1.93 4.68 -2.77
CA THR A 61 -0.47 4.48 -2.75
C THR A 61 0.12 4.58 -4.15
N CYS A 62 -0.58 4.14 -5.19
CA CYS A 62 -0.09 4.24 -6.57
C CYS A 62 -0.26 5.63 -7.19
N ALA A 63 -1.15 6.47 -6.66
CA ALA A 63 -1.49 7.78 -7.25
C ALA A 63 -0.28 8.71 -7.43
N ASP A 64 0.70 8.63 -6.53
CA ASP A 64 1.90 9.45 -6.54
C ASP A 64 3.19 8.63 -6.73
N ALA A 65 3.07 7.37 -7.15
CA ALA A 65 4.22 6.53 -7.42
C ALA A 65 4.93 6.98 -8.70
N LYS A 66 6.27 6.93 -8.71
CA LYS A 66 7.08 7.16 -9.92
C LYS A 66 6.94 6.03 -10.93
N ALA A 67 6.84 4.81 -10.41
CA ALA A 67 6.62 3.60 -11.17
C ALA A 67 5.95 2.56 -10.26
N VAL A 68 5.21 1.64 -10.88
CA VAL A 68 4.59 0.51 -10.21
C VAL A 68 5.17 -0.78 -10.79
N ILE A 69 5.56 -1.71 -9.92
CA ILE A 69 6.01 -3.05 -10.30
C ILE A 69 5.00 -4.07 -9.79
N SER A 70 4.42 -4.84 -10.70
CA SER A 70 3.53 -5.95 -10.39
C SER A 70 4.36 -7.23 -10.30
N TRP A 71 4.54 -7.76 -9.10
CA TRP A 71 5.32 -8.96 -8.84
C TRP A 71 4.39 -10.16 -8.66
N GLY A 72 4.52 -11.14 -9.57
CA GLY A 72 3.73 -12.37 -9.53
C GLY A 72 2.34 -12.23 -10.10
#